data_AF-T2J275-F1
#
_entry.id   AF-T2J275-F1
#
_cell.length_a   1.000
_cell.length_b   1.000
_cell.length_c   1.000
_cell.angle_alpha   90.00
_cell.angle_beta   90.00
_cell.angle_gamma   90.00
#
_symmetry.space_group_name_H-M   'P 1'
#
loop_
_entity.id
_entity.type
_entity.pdbx_description
1 polymer ?
#
loop_
_entity_poly.entity_id
_entity_poly.type
_entity_poly.pdbx_seq_one_letter_code
_entity_poly.pdbx_strand_id
1 'polypeptide(L)'
;MTNPSISGLYEIAIGITAADESNVINYWDKFGFTVNLSGNLDREAAKKLYGVDSNVRSLRLQNKVTDRSLLRLMIWDNPVNEGLGLSPLKVVGSRWGTSLCLDVFNVANHAEDGQALGLPIYYVPPQRNLINRPENFTPFYQANPCVHEMVLIQPLTRQVIFQRHDYHRPNSGIVNPDSYFKASEFVHAGLIVDCESERLDFYDQVLGLVRTLDNVESGYSLASRNILEVKKKIQMKECLTLILLLLVMI
;
A
#
# COMPACT_ATOMS: atom_id res chain seq x y z
N MET A 1 -24.12 21.20 -8.89
CA MET A 1 -23.20 20.96 -7.76
C MET A 1 -21.90 20.49 -8.35
N THR A 2 -20.78 21.15 -8.06
CA THR A 2 -19.45 20.68 -8.46
C THR A 2 -19.16 19.41 -7.67
N ASN A 3 -18.93 18.28 -8.36
CA ASN A 3 -18.49 17.05 -7.69
C ASN A 3 -17.25 17.38 -6.83
N PRO A 4 -17.17 16.93 -5.58
CA PRO A 4 -15.95 17.06 -4.80
C PRO A 4 -14.82 16.34 -5.54
N SER A 5 -13.76 17.06 -5.91
CA SER A 5 -12.63 16.47 -6.63
C SER A 5 -11.53 16.09 -5.64
N ILE A 6 -11.62 14.89 -5.07
CA ILE A 6 -10.45 14.30 -4.40
C ILE A 6 -9.43 13.93 -5.48
N SER A 7 -8.19 14.40 -5.30
CA SER A 7 -7.12 14.26 -6.29
C SER A 7 -6.24 13.02 -6.09
N GLY A 8 -6.42 12.28 -4.99
CA GLY A 8 -5.69 11.04 -4.75
C GLY A 8 -5.48 10.71 -3.28
N LEU A 9 -4.50 9.85 -3.02
CA LEU A 9 -4.10 9.40 -1.69
C LEU A 9 -3.43 10.55 -0.93
N TYR A 10 -4.01 10.95 0.20
CA TYR A 10 -3.43 12.00 1.05
C TYR A 10 -2.37 11.43 2.01
N GLU A 11 -2.73 10.42 2.81
CA GLU A 11 -1.89 9.93 3.89
C GLU A 11 -2.19 8.46 4.22
N ILE A 12 -1.16 7.68 4.54
CA ILE A 12 -1.26 6.36 5.18
C ILE A 12 -0.89 6.51 6.66
N ALA A 13 -1.67 5.92 7.55
CA ALA A 13 -1.41 5.96 8.99
C ALA A 13 -1.05 4.57 9.54
N ILE A 14 -0.03 4.52 10.39
CA ILE A 14 0.48 3.31 11.06
C ILE A 14 0.49 3.56 12.57
N GLY A 15 -0.15 2.67 13.33
CA GLY A 15 -0.05 2.65 14.79
C GLY A 15 1.22 1.93 15.21
N ILE A 16 2.00 2.56 16.11
CA ILE A 16 3.24 2.03 16.67
C ILE A 16 3.33 2.36 18.16
N THR A 17 4.31 1.77 18.84
CA THR A 17 4.69 2.14 20.22
C THR A 17 5.94 3.02 20.22
N ALA A 18 6.26 3.61 21.37
CA ALA A 18 7.51 4.37 21.54
C ALA A 18 8.77 3.51 21.32
N ALA A 19 8.70 2.20 21.57
CA ALA A 19 9.82 1.29 21.36
C ALA A 19 10.12 1.06 19.86
N ASP A 20 9.13 1.22 18.99
CA ASP A 20 9.24 0.97 17.56
C ASP A 20 9.76 2.19 16.78
N GLU A 21 9.64 3.39 17.35
CA GLU A 21 9.74 4.67 16.66
C GLU A 21 11.02 4.82 15.85
N SER A 22 12.18 4.63 16.47
CA SER A 22 13.47 4.80 15.79
C SER A 22 13.64 3.81 14.64
N ASN A 23 13.21 2.56 14.82
CA ASN A 23 13.32 1.52 13.80
C ASN A 23 12.40 1.81 12.62
N VAL A 24 11.17 2.22 12.88
CA VAL A 24 10.18 2.53 11.83
C VAL A 24 10.59 3.79 11.06
N ILE A 25 11.09 4.83 11.72
CA ILE A 25 11.63 6.02 11.04
C ILE A 25 12.82 5.65 10.16
N ASN A 26 13.79 4.89 10.69
CA ASN A 26 14.96 4.44 9.93
C ASN A 26 14.57 3.57 8.73
N TYR A 27 13.55 2.73 8.88
CA TYR A 27 13.01 1.93 7.79
C TYR A 27 12.47 2.82 6.67
N TRP A 28 11.58 3.76 7.00
CA TRP A 28 10.97 4.65 6.00
C TRP A 28 11.94 5.64 5.38
N ASP A 29 13.02 6.00 6.07
CA ASP A 29 14.15 6.73 5.48
C ASP A 29 14.78 5.99 4.28
N LYS A 30 14.89 4.66 4.33
CA LYS A 30 15.41 3.84 3.21
C LYS A 30 14.49 3.87 1.99
N PHE A 31 13.20 4.12 2.19
CA PHE A 31 12.22 4.33 1.13
C PHE A 31 12.05 5.82 0.75
N GLY A 32 12.90 6.70 1.27
CA GLY A 32 12.93 8.11 0.87
C GLY A 32 11.93 9.01 1.61
N PHE A 33 11.45 8.61 2.78
CA PHE A 33 10.63 9.45 3.65
C PHE A 33 11.46 10.10 4.76
N THR A 34 11.03 11.25 5.27
CA THR A 34 11.64 11.91 6.42
C THR A 34 10.57 12.53 7.30
N VAL A 35 10.79 12.59 8.61
CA VAL A 35 9.91 13.31 9.54
C VAL A 35 9.91 14.80 9.16
N ASN A 36 8.74 15.40 9.05
CA ASN A 36 8.55 16.84 8.81
C ASN A 36 7.79 17.50 9.97
N LEU A 37 6.61 16.97 10.32
CA LEU A 37 5.79 17.55 11.39
C LEU A 37 5.56 16.56 12.54
N SER A 38 5.31 17.11 13.71
CA SER A 38 4.87 16.35 14.87
C SER A 38 3.71 17.06 15.60
N GLY A 39 2.96 16.30 16.37
CA GLY A 39 1.92 16.79 17.26
C GLY A 39 1.55 15.74 18.29
N ASN A 40 0.70 16.09 19.25
CA ASN A 40 0.27 15.16 20.28
C ASN A 40 -1.20 15.42 20.66
N LEU A 41 -1.87 14.37 21.12
CA LEU A 41 -3.14 14.45 21.82
C LEU A 41 -2.95 13.79 23.18
N ASP A 42 -3.49 14.44 24.22
CA ASP A 42 -3.65 13.78 25.51
C ASP A 42 -4.73 12.70 25.43
N ARG A 43 -4.85 11.93 26.51
CA ARG A 43 -5.83 10.86 26.69
C ARG A 43 -7.27 11.29 26.41
N GLU A 44 -7.69 12.47 26.85
CA GLU A 44 -9.07 12.93 26.68
C GLU A 44 -9.36 13.23 25.19
N ALA A 45 -8.47 13.99 24.55
CA ALA A 45 -8.60 14.34 23.14
C ALA A 45 -8.47 13.11 22.22
N ALA A 46 -7.56 12.18 22.53
CA ALA A 46 -7.40 10.94 21.79
C ALA A 46 -8.61 10.01 21.94
N LYS A 47 -9.19 9.90 23.14
CA LYS A 47 -10.43 9.15 23.37
C LYS A 47 -11.60 9.76 22.61
N LYS A 48 -11.71 11.09 22.58
CA LYS A 48 -12.75 11.80 21.82
C LYS A 48 -12.62 11.62 20.31
N LEU A 49 -11.40 11.66 19.77
CA LEU A 49 -11.16 11.61 18.33
C LEU A 49 -11.10 10.19 17.77
N TYR A 50 -10.41 9.28 18.47
CA TYR A 50 -10.11 7.93 17.99
C TYR A 50 -10.81 6.83 18.78
N GLY A 51 -11.49 7.14 19.89
CA GLY A 51 -12.08 6.14 20.78
C GLY A 51 -11.06 5.36 21.61
N VAL A 52 -9.79 5.77 21.62
CA VAL A 52 -8.70 5.08 22.31
C VAL A 52 -8.31 5.84 23.57
N ASP A 53 -8.37 5.17 24.73
CA ASP A 53 -8.04 5.74 26.04
C ASP A 53 -6.51 5.72 26.29
N SER A 54 -5.78 6.55 25.55
CA SER A 54 -4.33 6.63 25.58
C SER A 54 -3.86 8.01 25.10
N ASN A 55 -2.73 8.53 25.60
CA ASN A 55 -2.07 9.61 24.86
C ASN A 55 -1.56 9.08 23.52
N VAL A 56 -1.40 9.98 22.55
CA VAL A 56 -0.77 9.67 21.26
C VAL A 56 0.11 10.82 20.80
N ARG A 57 1.34 10.49 20.41
CA ARG A 57 2.19 11.40 19.64
C ARG A 57 2.11 11.01 18.17
N SER A 58 1.95 12.00 17.31
CA SER A 58 1.86 11.81 15.87
C SER A 58 3.09 12.39 15.20
N LEU A 59 3.74 11.60 14.34
CA LEU A 59 4.79 12.07 13.45
C LEU A 59 4.31 11.95 12.00
N ARG A 60 4.43 13.03 11.24
CA ARG A 60 4.16 13.04 9.81
C ARG A 60 5.47 12.98 9.05
N LEU A 61 5.62 11.93 8.28
CA LEU A 61 6.71 11.68 7.36
C LEU A 61 6.28 12.12 5.95
N GLN A 62 7.18 12.82 5.26
CA GLN A 62 7.01 13.29 3.89
C GLN A 62 8.02 12.61 2.98
N ASN A 63 7.62 12.31 1.74
CA ASN A 63 8.55 11.89 0.70
C ASN A 63 9.56 13.02 0.37
N LYS A 64 10.83 12.69 0.19
CA LYS A 64 11.89 13.70 -0.01
C LYS A 64 11.85 14.41 -1.37
N VAL A 65 11.10 13.88 -2.35
CA VAL A 65 11.03 14.44 -3.71
C VAL A 65 9.62 14.86 -4.14
N THR A 66 8.59 14.59 -3.32
CA THR A 66 7.21 15.03 -3.58
C THR A 66 6.51 15.51 -2.31
N ASP A 67 5.42 16.24 -2.48
CA ASP A 67 4.48 16.62 -1.41
C ASP A 67 3.25 15.69 -1.34
N ARG A 68 3.30 14.56 -2.06
CA ARG A 68 2.18 13.61 -2.20
C ARG A 68 2.34 12.42 -1.26
N SER A 69 1.20 11.83 -0.90
CA SER A 69 1.12 10.55 -0.18
C SER A 69 1.99 10.48 1.06
N LEU A 70 1.54 11.22 2.08
CA LEU A 70 2.17 11.31 3.39
C LEU A 70 2.12 9.97 4.13
N LEU A 71 2.99 9.83 5.12
CA LEU A 71 2.95 8.72 6.07
C LEU A 71 2.83 9.28 7.49
N ARG A 72 1.90 8.76 8.29
CA ARG A 72 1.72 9.13 9.70
C ARG A 72 2.06 7.98 10.61
N LEU A 73 2.98 8.20 11.54
CA LEU A 73 3.21 7.31 12.67
C LEU A 73 2.40 7.82 13.86
N MET A 74 1.52 6.96 14.37
CA MET A 74 0.69 7.21 15.55
C MET A 74 1.29 6.40 16.71
N ILE A 75 2.06 7.09 17.55
CA ILE A 75 2.82 6.51 18.66
C ILE A 75 1.92 6.50 19.90
N TRP A 76 1.33 5.34 20.18
CA TRP A 76 0.38 5.15 21.28
C TRP A 76 1.09 4.68 22.55
N ASP A 77 0.75 5.27 23.69
CA ASP A 77 1.20 4.77 25.00
C ASP A 77 0.57 3.40 25.31
N ASN A 78 -0.73 3.26 25.02
CA ASN A 78 -1.53 2.06 25.28
C ASN A 78 -2.29 1.65 23.99
N PRO A 79 -1.64 0.97 23.03
CA PRO A 79 -2.33 0.44 21.87
C PRO A 79 -3.38 -0.60 22.31
N VAL A 80 -4.47 -0.70 21.56
CA VAL A 80 -5.62 -1.57 21.92
C VAL A 80 -5.53 -3.00 21.36
N ASN A 81 -4.57 -3.27 20.48
CA ASN A 81 -4.27 -4.59 19.92
C ASN A 81 -2.89 -4.59 19.23
N GLU A 82 -2.44 -5.78 18.82
CA GLU A 82 -1.16 -6.02 18.12
C GLU A 82 -1.23 -5.78 16.59
N GLY A 83 -2.38 -5.36 16.08
CA GLY A 83 -2.64 -5.27 14.64
C GLY A 83 -2.75 -6.64 13.96
N LEU A 84 -2.46 -6.70 12.66
CA LEU A 84 -2.59 -7.93 11.86
C LEU A 84 -1.28 -8.74 11.74
N GLY A 85 -0.20 -8.32 12.41
CA GLY A 85 1.10 -8.98 12.35
C GLY A 85 1.56 -9.34 10.92
N LEU A 86 1.94 -10.59 10.70
CA LEU A 86 2.36 -11.10 9.39
C LEU A 86 1.23 -11.69 8.54
N SER A 87 -0.03 -11.39 8.86
CA SER A 87 -1.16 -11.88 8.07
C SER A 87 -1.06 -11.43 6.60
N PRO A 88 -1.45 -12.27 5.63
CA PRO A 88 -1.43 -11.92 4.21
C PRO A 88 -2.40 -10.76 3.92
N LEU A 89 -2.29 -10.17 2.73
CA LEU A 89 -3.09 -8.99 2.37
C LEU A 89 -4.60 -9.24 2.45
N LYS A 90 -5.07 -10.45 2.14
CA LYS A 90 -6.50 -10.81 2.09
C LYS A 90 -7.08 -11.16 3.47
N VAL A 91 -6.95 -10.24 4.42
CA VAL A 91 -7.55 -10.33 5.76
C VAL A 91 -8.30 -9.05 6.08
N VAL A 92 -9.50 -9.16 6.65
CA VAL A 92 -10.34 -8.00 7.02
C VAL A 92 -9.56 -7.02 7.89
N GLY A 93 -9.64 -5.73 7.56
CA GLY A 93 -8.88 -4.67 8.23
C GLY A 93 -7.49 -4.43 7.64
N SER A 94 -7.02 -5.27 6.72
CA SER A 94 -5.74 -5.07 6.03
C SER A 94 -5.78 -3.79 5.22
N ARG A 95 -4.71 -3.00 5.33
CA ARG A 95 -4.46 -1.76 4.61
C ARG A 95 -2.99 -1.72 4.23
N TRP A 96 -2.70 -1.35 2.99
CA TRP A 96 -1.32 -1.26 2.51
C TRP A 96 -1.16 -0.07 1.57
N GLY A 97 0.07 0.43 1.51
CA GLY A 97 0.50 1.40 0.51
C GLY A 97 1.21 0.68 -0.64
N THR A 98 1.02 1.20 -1.85
CA THR A 98 1.71 0.70 -3.04
C THR A 98 2.69 1.75 -3.56
N SER A 99 3.97 1.40 -3.74
CA SER A 99 5.00 2.31 -4.24
C SER A 99 5.74 1.74 -5.46
N LEU A 100 6.18 2.63 -6.35
CA LEU A 100 7.10 2.26 -7.43
C LEU A 100 8.52 2.14 -6.85
N CYS A 101 9.27 1.17 -7.35
CA CYS A 101 10.69 0.99 -7.09
C CYS A 101 11.43 0.79 -8.42
N LEU A 102 12.65 1.32 -8.53
CA LEU A 102 13.49 1.09 -9.71
C LEU A 102 14.17 -0.29 -9.71
N ASP A 103 14.23 -0.95 -8.55
CA ASP A 103 14.82 -2.28 -8.39
C ASP A 103 14.05 -3.09 -7.34
N VAL A 104 12.96 -3.71 -7.77
CA VAL A 104 12.12 -4.53 -6.87
C VAL A 104 12.84 -5.80 -6.41
N PHE A 105 13.81 -6.29 -7.19
CA PHE A 105 14.58 -7.48 -6.83
C PHE A 105 15.56 -7.20 -5.70
N ASN A 106 16.15 -6.00 -5.62
CA ASN A 106 16.96 -5.62 -4.47
C ASN A 106 16.13 -5.64 -3.17
N VAL A 107 14.88 -5.17 -3.20
CA VAL A 107 13.99 -5.28 -2.03
C VAL A 107 13.70 -6.74 -1.68
N ALA A 108 13.48 -7.59 -2.68
CA ALA A 108 13.27 -9.03 -2.49
C ALA A 108 14.50 -9.71 -1.85
N ASN A 109 15.72 -9.38 -2.28
CA ASN A 109 16.95 -9.91 -1.68
C ASN A 109 17.01 -9.62 -0.16
N HIS A 110 16.68 -8.40 0.27
CA HIS A 110 16.62 -8.06 1.69
C HIS A 110 15.52 -8.82 2.45
N ALA A 111 14.38 -9.09 1.81
CA ALA A 111 13.32 -9.88 2.41
C ALA A 111 13.76 -11.34 2.60
N GLU A 112 14.42 -11.91 1.61
CA GLU A 112 14.96 -13.29 1.62
C GLU A 112 16.03 -13.47 2.68
N ASP A 113 17.04 -12.58 2.69
CA ASP A 113 18.10 -12.60 3.69
C ASP A 113 17.54 -12.37 5.11
N GLY A 114 16.58 -11.44 5.24
CA GLY A 114 15.92 -11.18 6.51
C GLY A 114 15.14 -12.40 7.03
N GLN A 115 14.40 -13.10 6.16
CA GLN A 115 13.75 -14.36 6.53
C GLN A 115 14.76 -15.44 6.91
N ALA A 116 15.87 -15.56 6.17
CA ALA A 116 16.93 -16.53 6.48
C ALA A 116 17.60 -16.26 7.84
N LEU A 117 17.62 -15.00 8.28
CA LEU A 117 18.07 -14.57 9.61
C LEU A 117 16.99 -14.71 10.71
N GLY A 118 15.79 -15.20 10.38
CA GLY A 118 14.69 -15.36 11.31
C GLY A 118 13.94 -14.07 11.67
N LEU A 119 14.09 -13.01 10.87
CA LEU A 119 13.30 -11.80 11.05
C LEU A 119 11.82 -12.06 10.71
N PRO A 120 10.86 -11.39 11.38
CA PRO A 120 9.44 -11.55 11.12
C PRO A 120 9.07 -10.86 9.80
N ILE A 121 9.29 -11.55 8.68
CA ILE A 121 9.01 -11.06 7.34
C ILE A 121 8.09 -12.06 6.65
N TYR A 122 7.01 -11.56 6.07
CA TYR A 122 6.23 -12.26 5.08
C TYR A 122 6.40 -11.53 3.75
N TYR A 123 6.74 -12.25 2.69
CA TYR A 123 6.86 -11.65 1.36
C TYR A 123 6.31 -12.58 0.28
N VAL A 124 5.78 -11.96 -0.78
CA VAL A 124 5.51 -12.64 -2.04
C VAL A 124 6.53 -12.12 -3.04
N PRO A 125 7.36 -12.97 -3.68
CA PRO A 125 8.39 -12.52 -4.60
C PRO A 125 7.79 -11.78 -5.81
N PRO A 126 8.57 -10.98 -6.54
CA PRO A 126 8.06 -10.20 -7.66
C PRO A 126 7.29 -11.04 -8.69
N GLN A 127 6.00 -10.73 -8.86
CA GLN A 127 5.09 -11.38 -9.79
C GLN A 127 4.91 -10.51 -11.04
N ARG A 128 5.05 -11.09 -12.22
CA ARG A 128 4.89 -10.36 -13.48
C ARG A 128 3.42 -10.21 -13.87
N ASN A 129 2.96 -8.99 -14.07
CA ASN A 129 1.65 -8.66 -14.61
C ASN A 129 1.77 -7.87 -15.92
N LEU A 130 1.04 -8.27 -16.96
CA LEU A 130 1.09 -7.61 -18.27
C LEU A 130 0.21 -6.36 -18.27
N ILE A 131 0.67 -5.28 -18.90
CA ILE A 131 -0.06 -4.01 -19.00
C ILE A 131 -0.29 -3.73 -20.48
N ASN A 132 -1.55 -3.78 -20.95
CA ASN A 132 -1.94 -3.39 -22.31
C ASN A 132 -1.04 -3.96 -23.43
N ARG A 133 -0.57 -5.19 -23.28
CA ARG A 133 0.31 -5.83 -24.28
C ARG A 133 -0.51 -6.14 -25.55
N PRO A 134 -0.02 -5.82 -26.75
CA PRO A 134 -0.69 -6.17 -28.00
C PRO A 134 -0.84 -7.68 -28.16
N GLU A 135 -1.92 -8.13 -28.81
CA GLU A 135 -2.18 -9.56 -29.08
C GLU A 135 -1.06 -10.20 -29.92
N ASN A 136 -0.60 -9.51 -30.98
CA ASN A 136 0.45 -9.95 -31.89
C ASN A 136 1.83 -9.40 -31.48
N PHE A 137 2.23 -9.61 -30.22
CA PHE A 137 3.52 -9.15 -29.72
C PHE A 137 4.70 -9.98 -30.25
N THR A 138 5.77 -9.31 -30.65
CA THR A 138 7.05 -9.93 -31.02
C THR A 138 8.12 -9.68 -29.94
N PRO A 139 8.57 -10.72 -29.20
CA PRO A 139 9.63 -10.59 -28.19
C PRO A 139 10.90 -9.93 -28.73
N PHE A 140 11.55 -9.10 -27.91
CA PHE A 140 12.79 -8.38 -28.21
C PHE A 140 12.72 -7.28 -29.29
N TYR A 141 11.63 -7.19 -30.06
CA TYR A 141 11.46 -6.17 -31.11
C TYR A 141 10.40 -5.12 -30.77
N GLN A 142 9.54 -5.40 -29.80
CA GLN A 142 8.49 -4.49 -29.35
C GLN A 142 8.58 -4.29 -27.84
N ALA A 143 8.15 -3.11 -27.39
CA ALA A 143 7.88 -2.83 -25.98
C ALA A 143 6.95 -3.91 -25.42
N ASN A 144 7.27 -4.40 -24.22
CA ASN A 144 6.54 -5.45 -23.52
C ASN A 144 6.02 -4.91 -22.18
N PRO A 145 5.03 -3.99 -22.20
CA PRO A 145 4.69 -3.26 -21.00
C PRO A 145 4.17 -4.20 -19.93
N CYS A 146 4.83 -4.19 -18.79
CA CYS A 146 4.49 -5.02 -17.66
C CYS A 146 4.96 -4.38 -16.36
N VAL A 147 4.45 -4.91 -15.26
CA VAL A 147 4.97 -4.64 -13.92
C VAL A 147 5.46 -5.94 -13.30
N HIS A 148 6.51 -5.83 -12.49
CA HIS A 148 6.80 -6.84 -11.47
C HIS A 148 6.36 -6.29 -10.13
N GLU A 149 5.45 -6.97 -9.45
CA GLU A 149 4.83 -6.54 -8.21
C GLU A 149 5.10 -7.56 -7.10
N MET A 150 5.57 -7.09 -5.95
CA MET A 150 5.86 -7.92 -4.78
C MET A 150 5.07 -7.44 -3.57
N VAL A 151 4.89 -8.33 -2.60
CA VAL A 151 4.35 -8.00 -1.29
C VAL A 151 5.47 -8.05 -0.26
N LEU A 152 5.55 -7.05 0.61
CA LEU A 152 6.44 -7.04 1.76
C LEU A 152 5.64 -6.68 3.01
N ILE A 153 5.57 -7.61 3.95
CA ILE A 153 4.90 -7.46 5.24
C ILE A 153 5.91 -7.70 6.36
N GLN A 154 5.98 -6.73 7.26
CA GLN A 154 6.65 -6.79 8.55
C GLN A 154 5.60 -6.49 9.63
N PRO A 155 5.87 -6.68 10.93
CA PRO A 155 4.85 -6.54 11.98
C PRO A 155 4.07 -5.22 11.92
N LEU A 156 4.76 -4.12 11.59
CA LEU A 156 4.20 -2.76 11.57
C LEU A 156 3.97 -2.18 10.17
N THR A 157 4.41 -2.86 9.10
CA THR A 157 4.33 -2.31 7.74
C THR A 157 3.78 -3.33 6.76
N ARG A 158 2.89 -2.89 5.87
CA ARG A 158 2.35 -3.68 4.76
C ARG A 158 2.50 -2.85 3.49
N GLN A 159 3.29 -3.37 2.57
CA GLN A 159 3.60 -2.68 1.32
C GLN A 159 3.41 -3.62 0.14
N VAL A 160 2.91 -3.03 -0.93
CA VAL A 160 3.06 -3.57 -2.27
C VAL A 160 4.10 -2.71 -2.99
N ILE A 161 5.08 -3.35 -3.60
CA ILE A 161 6.17 -2.64 -4.28
C ILE A 161 6.22 -3.17 -5.69
N PHE A 162 6.23 -2.26 -6.67
CA PHE A 162 6.25 -2.68 -8.06
C PHE A 162 7.31 -1.93 -8.86
N GLN A 163 7.75 -2.55 -9.95
CA GLN A 163 8.64 -1.96 -10.94
C GLN A 163 7.95 -1.99 -12.30
N ARG A 164 8.07 -0.89 -13.07
CA ARG A 164 7.53 -0.78 -14.43
C ARG A 164 8.58 -1.15 -15.46
N HIS A 165 8.14 -1.78 -16.54
CA HIS A 165 8.96 -2.10 -17.71
C HIS A 165 8.24 -1.64 -18.97
N ASP A 166 8.97 -1.00 -19.88
CA ASP A 166 8.50 -0.57 -21.21
C ASP A 166 7.24 0.33 -21.24
N TYR A 167 6.94 1.02 -20.14
CA TYR A 167 6.02 2.15 -20.11
C TYR A 167 6.34 3.12 -18.98
N HIS A 168 5.87 4.37 -19.12
CA HIS A 168 6.07 5.41 -18.13
C HIS A 168 4.76 6.13 -17.79
N ARG A 169 4.65 6.61 -16.56
CA ARG A 169 3.56 7.49 -16.11
C ARG A 169 4.20 8.70 -15.42
N PRO A 170 4.33 9.85 -16.11
CA PRO A 170 5.17 10.96 -15.64
C PRO A 170 4.76 11.57 -14.30
N ASN A 171 3.48 11.46 -13.94
CA ASN A 171 2.92 12.07 -12.74
C ASN A 171 2.60 11.07 -11.62
N SER A 172 3.07 9.82 -11.70
CA SER A 172 2.77 8.76 -10.73
C SER A 172 3.99 7.89 -10.48
N GLY A 173 4.44 7.81 -9.23
CA GLY A 173 5.62 7.04 -8.85
C GLY A 173 6.88 7.84 -9.11
N ILE A 174 6.95 9.05 -8.55
CA ILE A 174 8.14 9.91 -8.64
C ILE A 174 9.19 9.35 -7.68
N VAL A 175 10.15 8.62 -8.24
CA VAL A 175 11.19 7.96 -7.46
C VAL A 175 12.17 8.97 -6.89
N ASN A 176 12.55 8.79 -5.63
CA ASN A 176 13.74 9.40 -5.06
C ASN A 176 14.98 8.54 -5.41
N PRO A 177 15.83 8.97 -6.36
CA PRO A 177 17.01 8.18 -6.77
C PRO A 177 18.07 8.08 -5.67
N ASP A 178 18.06 8.99 -4.69
CA ASP A 178 19.01 9.03 -3.57
C ASP A 178 18.54 8.17 -2.39
N SER A 179 17.30 7.67 -2.41
CA SER A 179 16.84 6.71 -1.41
C SER A 179 17.49 5.34 -1.63
N TYR A 180 17.78 4.63 -0.54
CA TYR A 180 18.46 3.33 -0.61
C TYR A 180 17.73 2.33 -1.52
N PHE A 181 16.40 2.25 -1.39
CA PHE A 181 15.57 1.39 -2.22
C PHE A 181 15.08 2.03 -3.51
N LYS A 182 15.46 3.28 -3.83
CA LYS A 182 15.02 3.99 -5.05
C LYS A 182 13.51 3.89 -5.24
N ALA A 183 12.78 4.18 -4.16
CA ALA A 183 11.33 4.09 -4.10
C ALA A 183 10.67 5.46 -4.32
N SER A 184 9.42 5.43 -4.74
CA SER A 184 8.57 6.61 -4.90
C SER A 184 7.72 6.89 -3.66
N GLU A 185 6.91 7.93 -3.74
CA GLU A 185 5.72 8.07 -2.91
C GLU A 185 4.74 6.89 -3.08
N PHE A 186 3.74 6.77 -2.21
CA PHE A 186 2.67 5.82 -2.46
C PHE A 186 1.79 6.29 -3.63
N VAL A 187 1.62 5.46 -4.63
CA VAL A 187 0.81 5.78 -5.82
C VAL A 187 -0.67 5.39 -5.66
N HIS A 188 -0.94 4.42 -4.80
CA HIS A 188 -2.30 4.03 -4.39
C HIS A 188 -2.24 3.23 -3.08
N ALA A 189 -3.40 2.91 -2.54
CA ALA A 189 -3.54 2.07 -1.35
C ALA A 189 -4.62 1.02 -1.60
N GLY A 190 -4.51 -0.12 -0.92
CA GLY A 190 -5.56 -1.12 -0.89
C GLY A 190 -6.09 -1.32 0.51
N LEU A 191 -7.35 -1.77 0.59
CA LEU A 191 -7.97 -2.15 1.85
C LEU A 191 -8.88 -3.36 1.68
N ILE A 192 -8.90 -4.21 2.71
CA ILE A 192 -9.91 -5.27 2.87
C ILE A 192 -10.90 -4.83 3.93
N VAL A 193 -12.17 -4.74 3.55
CA VAL A 193 -13.26 -4.40 4.45
C VAL A 193 -14.31 -5.48 4.41
N ASP A 194 -14.92 -5.71 5.56
CA ASP A 194 -16.11 -6.52 5.69
C ASP A 194 -17.31 -5.56 5.70
N CYS A 195 -17.94 -5.41 4.54
CA CYS A 195 -19.07 -4.53 4.36
C CYS A 195 -19.93 -4.95 3.16
N GLU A 196 -21.20 -4.54 3.21
CA GLU A 196 -22.09 -4.59 2.06
C GLU A 196 -21.57 -3.71 0.91
N SER A 197 -21.76 -4.17 -0.33
CA SER A 197 -21.24 -3.51 -1.54
C SER A 197 -21.67 -2.06 -1.68
N GLU A 198 -22.88 -1.73 -1.23
CA GLU A 198 -23.49 -0.40 -1.29
C GLU A 198 -22.74 0.60 -0.42
N ARG A 199 -22.01 0.14 0.62
CA ARG A 199 -21.15 1.03 1.40
C ARG A 199 -19.95 1.53 0.59
N LEU A 200 -19.63 0.88 -0.52
CA LEU A 200 -18.55 1.29 -1.41
C LEU A 200 -18.98 2.38 -2.39
N ASP A 201 -20.28 2.58 -2.55
CA ASP A 201 -20.84 3.68 -3.36
C ASP A 201 -20.47 5.05 -2.79
N PHE A 202 -20.06 5.11 -1.52
CA PHE A 202 -19.47 6.32 -0.97
C PHE A 202 -18.26 6.82 -1.80
N TYR A 203 -17.44 5.91 -2.33
CA TYR A 203 -16.22 6.28 -3.04
C TYR A 203 -16.50 6.95 -4.40
N ASP A 204 -17.52 6.54 -5.13
CA ASP A 204 -17.85 7.15 -6.43
C ASP A 204 -18.97 8.20 -6.32
N GLN A 205 -20.02 7.95 -5.54
CA GLN A 205 -21.16 8.87 -5.41
C GLN A 205 -20.88 10.07 -4.49
N VAL A 206 -19.99 9.92 -3.49
CA VAL A 206 -19.66 11.01 -2.56
C VAL A 206 -18.27 11.57 -2.77
N LEU A 207 -17.25 10.71 -2.91
CA LEU A 207 -15.86 11.17 -3.09
C LEU A 207 -15.50 11.50 -4.55
N GLY A 208 -16.38 11.17 -5.50
CA GLY A 208 -16.17 11.43 -6.92
C GLY A 208 -15.08 10.57 -7.58
N LEU A 209 -14.70 9.44 -6.96
CA LEU A 209 -13.74 8.52 -7.54
C LEU A 209 -14.37 7.72 -8.70
N VAL A 210 -13.53 7.27 -9.62
CA VAL A 210 -13.98 6.47 -10.76
C VAL A 210 -13.94 4.98 -10.39
N ARG A 211 -15.09 4.32 -10.38
CA ARG A 211 -15.17 2.87 -10.23
C ARG A 211 -14.75 2.20 -11.55
N THR A 212 -13.65 1.45 -11.51
CA THR A 212 -13.07 0.81 -12.71
C THR A 212 -13.39 -0.67 -12.85
N LEU A 213 -13.67 -1.36 -11.73
CA LEU A 213 -14.10 -2.75 -11.67
C LEU A 213 -15.17 -2.87 -10.58
N ASP A 214 -16.26 -3.56 -10.87
CA ASP A 214 -17.36 -3.74 -9.91
C ASP A 214 -17.99 -5.12 -10.04
N ASN A 215 -17.95 -5.90 -8.96
CA ASN A 215 -18.63 -7.20 -8.84
C ASN A 215 -18.44 -8.19 -10.00
N VAL A 216 -17.41 -7.99 -10.81
CA VAL A 216 -16.96 -8.91 -11.84
C VAL A 216 -15.84 -9.73 -11.22
N GLU A 217 -15.86 -11.06 -11.41
CA GLU A 217 -14.67 -11.87 -11.18
C GLU A 217 -13.59 -11.29 -12.10
N SER A 218 -12.74 -10.43 -11.56
CA SER A 218 -11.64 -9.90 -12.34
C SER A 218 -10.91 -11.13 -12.85
N GLY A 219 -10.59 -11.16 -14.14
CA GLY A 219 -9.68 -12.15 -14.69
C GLY A 219 -8.30 -11.87 -14.12
N TYR A 220 -8.13 -12.03 -12.80
CA TYR A 220 -6.93 -11.74 -12.06
C TYR A 220 -5.82 -12.39 -12.85
N SER A 221 -4.84 -11.56 -13.22
CA SER A 221 -3.60 -12.10 -13.74
C SER A 221 -3.07 -13.12 -12.73
N LEU A 222 -2.32 -14.11 -13.21
CA LEU A 222 -1.69 -15.09 -12.33
C LEU A 222 -0.92 -14.37 -11.18
N ALA A 223 -0.32 -13.23 -11.48
CA ALA A 223 0.32 -12.37 -10.48
C ALA A 223 -0.62 -11.88 -9.39
N SER A 224 -1.77 -11.28 -9.73
CA SER A 224 -2.71 -10.79 -8.72
C SER A 224 -3.30 -11.92 -7.86
N ARG A 225 -3.50 -13.12 -8.45
CA ARG A 225 -3.93 -14.29 -7.66
C ARG A 225 -2.86 -14.75 -6.68
N ASN A 226 -1.60 -14.73 -7.08
CA ASN A 226 -0.49 -15.09 -6.20
C ASN A 226 -0.33 -14.07 -5.07
N ILE A 227 -0.39 -12.77 -5.37
CA ILE A 227 -0.29 -11.68 -4.40
C ILE A 227 -1.40 -11.73 -3.35
N LEU A 228 -2.63 -12.06 -3.77
CA LEU A 228 -3.80 -12.13 -2.90
C LEU A 228 -4.12 -13.54 -2.40
N GLU A 229 -3.26 -14.52 -2.75
CA GLU A 229 -3.39 -15.94 -2.43
C GLU A 229 -4.78 -16.54 -2.76
N VAL A 230 -5.37 -16.12 -3.88
CA VAL A 230 -6.69 -16.58 -4.30
C VAL A 230 -6.59 -18.00 -4.88
N LYS A 231 -7.12 -18.99 -4.17
CA LYS A 231 -7.22 -20.38 -4.64
C LYS A 231 -8.13 -20.48 -5.88
N LYS A 232 -7.78 -21.34 -6.84
CA LYS A 232 -8.57 -21.59 -8.06
C LYS A 232 -9.94 -22.21 -7.71
N LYS A 233 -11.03 -21.56 -8.15
CA LYS A 233 -12.44 -22.01 -8.14
C LYS A 233 -12.96 -22.56 -6.79
N ILE A 234 -13.59 -21.69 -6.02
CA ILE A 234 -14.83 -22.03 -5.32
C ILE A 234 -15.85 -20.98 -5.72
N GLN A 235 -17.06 -21.44 -6.04
CA GLN A 235 -18.23 -20.62 -6.34
C GLN A 235 -18.55 -19.78 -5.09
N MET A 236 -17.97 -18.58 -5.02
CA MET A 236 -18.04 -17.73 -3.83
C MET A 236 -19.42 -17.10 -3.73
N LYS A 237 -20.21 -17.59 -2.78
CA LYS A 237 -21.43 -16.95 -2.25
C LYS A 237 -21.16 -16.11 -1.00
N GLU A 238 -19.90 -15.87 -0.65
CA GLU A 238 -19.52 -15.13 0.56
C GLU A 238 -18.84 -13.81 0.17
N CYS A 239 -19.51 -12.71 0.52
CA CYS A 239 -19.09 -11.33 0.35
C CYS A 239 -17.74 -11.08 1.03
N LEU A 240 -16.65 -11.07 0.27
CA LEU A 240 -15.42 -10.38 0.66
C LEU A 240 -15.06 -9.43 -0.47
N THR A 241 -15.45 -8.17 -0.33
CA THR A 241 -15.23 -7.17 -1.38
C THR A 241 -13.83 -6.61 -1.24
N LEU A 242 -12.93 -7.02 -2.14
CA LEU A 242 -11.61 -6.41 -2.28
C LEU A 242 -11.76 -5.04 -2.94
N ILE A 243 -11.44 -3.97 -2.21
CA ILE A 243 -11.26 -2.67 -2.84
C ILE A 243 -9.80 -2.52 -3.20
N LEU A 244 -9.48 -2.86 -4.45
CA LEU A 244 -8.29 -2.30 -5.06
C LEU A 244 -8.68 -0.89 -5.52
N LEU A 245 -8.47 0.09 -4.64
CA LEU A 245 -8.50 1.50 -5.03
C LEU A 245 -7.28 1.75 -5.91
N LEU A 246 -7.35 1.29 -7.16
CA LEU A 246 -6.61 1.88 -8.25
C LEU A 246 -7.15 3.30 -8.39
N LEU A 247 -6.65 4.20 -7.55
CA LEU A 247 -6.71 5.63 -7.77
C LEU A 247 -5.88 5.86 -9.03
N VAL A 248 -6.53 5.67 -10.17
CA VAL A 248 -6.01 6.11 -11.46
C VAL A 248 -6.08 7.62 -11.38
N MET A 249 -4.97 8.24 -10.98
CA MET A 249 -4.72 9.63 -11.35
C MET A 249 -4.82 9.67 -12.87
N ILE A 250 -5.86 10.32 -13.37
CA ILE A 250 -5.95 10.79 -14.75
C ILE A 250 -4.96 11.94 -14.90
#